data_AF-N1S7Y6-F1
#
_entry.id   AF-N1S7Y6-F1
#
_cell.length_a   1.000
_cell.length_b   1.000
_cell.length_c   1.000
_cell.angle_alpha   90.00
_cell.angle_beta   90.00
_cell.angle_gamma   90.00
#
_symmetry.space_group_name_H-M   'P 1'
#
loop_
_entity.id
_entity.type
_entity.pdbx_description
1 polymer ?
#
loop_
_entity_poly.entity_id
_entity_poly.type
_entity_poly.pdbx_seq_one_letter_code
_entity_poly.pdbx_strand_id
1 'polypeptide(L)'
;AITYVSKTEFFPAFYAAFQASMTERNIQAAFRGAGIVPLNPESVLSKLDVQLRTPTPVEEGTGPSTPWVSKTPKTVLEAGSQSEYLEGRTRRHQSSFPESILGALKSLSKGTKVIMHENALLRAENRDLQQVNEILSRRRRAKRTRLQKRGVTTVDEGRQAIDQMNADGQVEGESSRSGGQGRSIQTKERRCGGCSKTGHNVRTCQIVVAISREEYSDFLYYCGDFYFEC
;
A
#
# COMPACT_ATOMS: atom_id res chain seq x y z
N ALA A 1 -51.44 -66.44 27.45
CA ALA A 1 -50.16 -67.05 27.02
C ALA A 1 -49.23 -65.93 26.59
N ILE A 2 -48.02 -65.84 27.17
CA ILE A 2 -47.01 -64.86 26.76
C ILE A 2 -46.09 -65.57 25.77
N THR A 3 -46.21 -65.26 24.49
CA THR A 3 -45.31 -65.77 23.45
C THR A 3 -44.00 -64.99 23.52
N TYR A 4 -42.94 -65.64 23.98
CA TYR A 4 -41.58 -65.09 23.99
C TYR A 4 -40.96 -65.23 22.60
N VAL A 5 -40.50 -64.12 22.01
CA VAL A 5 -39.79 -64.10 20.71
C VAL A 5 -38.31 -63.92 21.00
N SER A 6 -37.48 -64.85 20.54
CA SER A 6 -36.03 -64.76 20.72
C SER A 6 -35.42 -63.69 19.80
N LYS A 7 -34.23 -63.20 20.15
CA LYS A 7 -33.52 -62.18 19.34
C LYS A 7 -33.21 -62.67 17.92
N THR A 8 -32.94 -63.96 17.75
CA THR A 8 -32.67 -64.61 16.46
C THR A 8 -33.92 -64.74 15.59
N GLU A 9 -35.12 -64.78 16.18
CA GLU A 9 -36.39 -64.82 15.47
C GLU A 9 -36.94 -63.41 15.20
N PHE A 10 -36.65 -62.45 16.09
CA PHE A 10 -37.11 -61.08 15.97
C PHE A 10 -36.57 -60.37 14.73
N PHE A 11 -35.26 -60.42 14.49
CA PHE A 11 -34.67 -59.63 13.39
C PHE A 11 -35.17 -60.02 12.00
N PRO A 12 -35.27 -61.32 11.64
CA PRO A 12 -35.87 -61.73 10.37
C PRO A 12 -37.35 -61.32 10.25
N ALA A 13 -38.13 -61.50 11.32
CA ALA A 13 -39.54 -61.13 11.34
C ALA A 13 -39.73 -59.61 11.21
N PHE A 14 -38.92 -58.82 11.92
CA PHE A 14 -38.90 -57.36 11.83
C PHE A 14 -38.52 -56.91 10.43
N TYR A 15 -37.47 -57.49 9.83
CA TYR A 15 -37.03 -57.12 8.49
C TYR A 15 -38.12 -57.42 7.45
N ALA A 16 -38.77 -58.58 7.53
CA ALA A 16 -39.89 -58.93 6.66
C ALA A 16 -41.08 -57.96 6.83
N ALA A 17 -41.44 -57.63 8.08
CA ALA A 17 -42.50 -56.66 8.37
C ALA A 17 -42.15 -55.23 7.90
N PHE A 18 -40.88 -54.82 8.08
CA PHE A 18 -40.37 -53.53 7.64
C PHE A 18 -40.44 -53.41 6.12
N GLN A 19 -39.98 -54.42 5.38
CA GLN A 19 -40.11 -54.45 3.92
C GLN A 19 -41.58 -54.42 3.48
N ALA A 20 -42.45 -55.20 4.13
CA ALA A 20 -43.89 -55.17 3.86
C ALA A 20 -44.53 -53.80 4.17
N SER A 21 -43.95 -53.03 5.09
CA SER A 21 -44.42 -51.69 5.45
C SER A 21 -44.01 -50.60 4.44
N MET A 22 -42.96 -50.82 3.64
CA MET A 22 -42.45 -49.89 2.63
C MET A 22 -43.30 -49.85 1.35
N THR A 23 -44.60 -49.60 1.51
CA THR A 23 -45.52 -49.39 0.39
C THR A 23 -45.61 -47.90 0.06
N GLU A 24 -45.88 -47.59 -1.21
CA GLU A 24 -46.07 -46.21 -1.67
C GLU A 24 -47.11 -45.45 -0.81
N ARG A 25 -48.21 -46.12 -0.45
CA ARG A 25 -49.26 -45.55 0.40
C ARG A 25 -48.74 -45.18 1.79
N ASN A 26 -47.96 -46.06 2.43
CA ASN A 26 -47.41 -45.81 3.76
C ASN A 26 -46.35 -44.70 3.73
N ILE A 27 -45.54 -44.68 2.67
CA ILE A 27 -44.53 -43.63 2.46
C ILE A 27 -45.22 -42.27 2.26
N GLN A 28 -46.23 -42.17 1.39
CA GLN A 28 -47.00 -40.94 1.19
C GLN A 28 -47.74 -40.52 2.46
N ALA A 29 -48.28 -41.46 3.24
CA ALA A 29 -48.94 -41.17 4.51
C ALA A 29 -47.95 -40.65 5.57
N ALA A 30 -46.75 -41.24 5.66
CA ALA A 30 -45.69 -40.79 6.55
C ALA A 30 -45.23 -39.37 6.18
N PHE A 31 -45.05 -39.09 4.89
CA PHE A 31 -44.75 -37.74 4.40
C PHE A 31 -45.85 -36.75 4.80
N ARG A 32 -47.14 -37.08 4.53
CA ARG A 32 -48.27 -36.24 4.96
C ARG A 32 -48.31 -36.02 6.47
N GLY A 33 -48.04 -37.05 7.27
CA GLY A 33 -47.97 -36.95 8.74
C GLY A 33 -46.83 -36.06 9.22
N ALA A 34 -45.72 -36.03 8.50
CA ALA A 34 -44.60 -35.10 8.73
C ALA A 34 -44.84 -33.68 8.17
N GLY A 35 -46.03 -33.41 7.60
CA GLY A 35 -46.34 -32.14 6.94
C GLY A 35 -45.66 -31.95 5.58
N ILE A 36 -45.00 -33.00 5.07
CA ILE A 36 -44.38 -33.04 3.75
C ILE A 36 -45.43 -33.57 2.78
N VAL A 37 -46.10 -32.70 2.05
CA VAL A 37 -47.03 -33.13 1.00
C VAL A 37 -46.17 -33.56 -0.21
N PRO A 38 -46.33 -34.79 -0.76
CA PRO A 38 -45.66 -35.18 -2.00
C PRO A 38 -45.89 -34.10 -3.04
N LEU A 39 -44.77 -33.58 -3.59
CA LEU A 39 -44.68 -32.39 -4.43
C LEU A 39 -45.90 -32.28 -5.35
N ASN A 40 -46.93 -31.54 -4.92
CA ASN A 40 -48.02 -31.19 -5.81
C ASN A 40 -47.45 -30.06 -6.66
N PRO A 41 -47.07 -30.33 -7.93
CA PRO A 41 -46.38 -29.34 -8.74
C PRO A 41 -47.24 -28.09 -8.88
N GLU A 42 -48.57 -28.23 -8.95
CA GLU A 42 -49.50 -27.11 -9.02
C GLU A 42 -49.54 -26.27 -7.72
N SER A 43 -49.36 -26.90 -6.55
CA SER A 43 -49.20 -26.18 -5.28
C SER A 43 -47.88 -25.41 -5.20
N VAL A 44 -46.81 -25.97 -5.79
CA VAL A 44 -45.51 -25.30 -5.86
C VAL A 44 -45.56 -24.15 -6.87
N LEU A 45 -46.15 -24.38 -8.05
CA LEU A 45 -46.32 -23.39 -9.10
C LEU A 45 -47.28 -22.26 -8.70
N SER A 46 -48.37 -22.55 -7.98
CA SER A 46 -49.29 -21.51 -7.47
C SER A 46 -48.71 -20.67 -6.33
N LYS A 47 -47.72 -21.19 -5.59
CA LYS A 47 -46.94 -20.41 -4.61
C LYS A 47 -45.78 -19.64 -5.24
N LEU A 48 -45.34 -20.05 -6.43
CA LEU A 48 -44.43 -19.28 -7.25
C LEU A 48 -45.24 -18.16 -7.91
N ASP A 49 -45.38 -17.02 -7.24
CA ASP A 49 -45.86 -15.79 -7.86
C ASP A 49 -44.79 -15.31 -8.85
N VAL A 50 -44.70 -15.98 -10.00
CA VAL A 50 -43.80 -15.60 -11.09
C VAL A 50 -44.44 -14.41 -11.79
N GLN A 51 -44.35 -13.25 -11.17
CA GLN A 51 -44.48 -12.01 -11.91
C GLN A 51 -43.29 -11.93 -12.85
N LEU A 52 -43.48 -12.35 -14.10
CA LEU A 52 -42.64 -11.92 -15.22
C LEU A 52 -42.86 -10.43 -15.42
N ARG A 53 -42.37 -9.63 -14.48
CA ARG A 53 -42.31 -8.20 -14.63
C ARG A 53 -41.12 -7.98 -15.55
N THR A 54 -41.40 -7.80 -16.85
CA THR A 54 -40.48 -7.02 -17.68
C THR A 54 -40.27 -5.73 -16.90
N PRO A 55 -39.05 -5.43 -16.43
CA PRO A 55 -38.86 -4.20 -15.70
C PRO A 55 -39.36 -3.10 -16.63
N THR A 56 -40.42 -2.41 -16.20
CA THR A 56 -40.80 -1.14 -16.82
C THR A 56 -39.49 -0.37 -16.95
N PRO A 57 -39.11 0.11 -18.14
CA PRO A 57 -37.88 0.88 -18.27
C PRO A 57 -38.02 2.01 -17.26
N VAL A 58 -37.22 1.93 -16.21
CA VAL A 58 -37.13 2.99 -15.23
C VAL A 58 -36.60 4.16 -16.04
N GLU A 59 -37.42 5.19 -16.22
CA GLU A 59 -36.93 6.49 -16.63
C GLU A 59 -35.71 6.75 -15.75
N GLU A 60 -34.54 6.73 -16.37
CA GLU A 60 -33.29 7.04 -15.71
C GLU A 60 -33.44 8.44 -15.14
N GLY A 61 -33.79 8.52 -13.86
CA GLY A 61 -33.89 9.77 -13.13
C GLY A 61 -32.53 10.46 -13.22
N THR A 62 -32.46 11.46 -14.09
CA THR A 62 -31.47 12.53 -14.15
C THR A 62 -30.07 12.11 -13.68
N GLY A 63 -29.44 11.18 -14.40
CA GLY A 63 -28.02 10.85 -14.34
C GLY A 63 -27.38 11.04 -15.72
N PRO A 64 -26.07 11.33 -15.82
CA PRO A 64 -25.45 11.85 -17.04
C PRO A 64 -25.71 10.95 -18.25
N SER A 65 -26.01 11.55 -19.39
CA SER A 65 -26.48 10.95 -20.67
C SER A 65 -25.54 9.93 -21.33
N THR A 66 -24.53 9.45 -20.61
CA THR A 66 -23.57 8.45 -21.08
C THR A 66 -23.93 7.11 -20.46
N PRO A 67 -24.26 6.09 -21.29
CA PRO A 67 -24.38 4.71 -20.84
C PRO A 67 -23.14 4.33 -20.01
N TRP A 68 -23.34 3.70 -18.86
CA TRP A 68 -22.22 3.26 -18.04
C TRP A 68 -21.29 2.35 -18.87
N VAL A 69 -20.02 2.74 -18.99
CA VAL A 69 -18.96 1.97 -19.65
C VAL A 69 -17.94 1.56 -18.59
N SER A 70 -17.62 0.27 -18.51
CA SER A 70 -16.55 -0.25 -17.65
C SER A 70 -15.19 0.27 -18.12
N LYS A 71 -14.82 1.47 -17.68
CA LYS A 71 -13.49 2.06 -17.91
C LYS A 71 -12.69 1.99 -16.62
N THR A 72 -11.41 1.65 -16.73
CA THR A 72 -10.48 1.70 -15.60
C THR A 72 -10.46 3.12 -15.03
N PRO A 73 -10.81 3.31 -13.75
CA PRO A 73 -10.82 4.63 -13.15
C PRO A 73 -9.40 5.21 -13.14
N LYS A 74 -9.26 6.47 -13.55
CA LYS A 74 -7.96 7.17 -13.60
C LYS A 74 -7.70 7.99 -12.33
N THR A 75 -8.75 8.24 -11.56
CA THR A 75 -8.70 9.06 -10.35
C THR A 75 -9.45 8.38 -9.20
N VAL A 76 -9.09 8.74 -7.97
CA VAL A 76 -9.76 8.27 -6.74
C VAL A 76 -11.25 8.59 -6.75
N LEU A 77 -11.62 9.78 -7.27
CA LEU A 77 -13.01 10.21 -7.37
C LEU A 77 -13.80 9.35 -8.36
N GLU A 78 -13.21 9.03 -9.51
CA GLU A 78 -13.82 8.14 -10.51
C GLU A 78 -13.97 6.71 -9.97
N ALA A 79 -12.98 6.20 -9.22
CA ALA A 79 -13.08 4.90 -8.56
C ALA A 79 -14.21 4.88 -7.51
N GLY A 80 -14.37 5.99 -6.77
CA GLY A 80 -15.46 6.18 -5.82
C GLY A 80 -16.83 6.12 -6.48
N SER A 81 -17.06 6.99 -7.48
CA SER A 81 -18.34 7.07 -8.18
C SER A 81 -18.72 5.78 -8.90
N GLN A 82 -17.75 5.09 -9.52
CA GLN A 82 -17.99 3.77 -10.12
C GLN A 82 -18.38 2.72 -9.07
N SER A 83 -17.72 2.72 -7.91
CA SER A 83 -18.06 1.77 -6.84
C SER A 83 -19.45 2.00 -6.26
N GLU A 84 -19.86 3.27 -6.06
CA GLU A 84 -21.20 3.63 -5.59
C GLU A 84 -22.28 3.23 -6.60
N TYR A 85 -22.02 3.44 -7.89
CA TYR A 85 -22.90 3.00 -8.96
C TYR A 85 -23.14 1.48 -8.94
N LEU A 86 -22.06 0.70 -8.81
CA LEU A 86 -22.13 -0.76 -8.74
C LEU A 86 -22.81 -1.25 -7.45
N GLU A 87 -22.57 -0.57 -6.32
CA GLU A 87 -23.24 -0.87 -5.05
C GLU A 87 -24.75 -0.64 -5.17
N GLY A 88 -25.16 0.49 -5.74
CA GLY A 88 -26.57 0.81 -5.98
C GLY A 88 -27.26 -0.19 -6.92
N ARG A 89 -26.56 -0.67 -7.95
CA ARG A 89 -27.10 -1.68 -8.87
C ARG A 89 -27.23 -3.05 -8.21
N THR A 90 -26.23 -3.46 -7.42
CA THR A 90 -26.26 -4.71 -6.66
C THR A 90 -27.39 -4.72 -5.63
N ARG A 91 -27.62 -3.59 -4.92
CA ARG A 91 -28.74 -3.45 -3.96
C ARG A 91 -30.11 -3.53 -4.62
N ARG A 92 -30.25 -3.06 -5.87
CA ARG A 92 -31.51 -3.13 -6.63
C ARG A 92 -31.80 -4.52 -7.21
N HIS A 93 -30.83 -5.43 -7.19
CA HIS A 93 -31.02 -6.79 -7.69
C HIS A 93 -31.74 -7.66 -6.65
N GLN A 94 -32.93 -8.17 -7.00
CA GLN A 94 -33.74 -9.07 -6.16
C GLN A 94 -33.28 -10.53 -6.22
N SER A 95 -31.98 -10.80 -6.09
CA SER A 95 -31.46 -12.18 -5.95
C SER A 95 -31.05 -12.44 -4.50
N SER A 96 -31.24 -13.67 -4.05
CA SER A 96 -30.90 -14.11 -2.69
C SER A 96 -29.40 -13.98 -2.45
N PHE A 97 -29.03 -13.27 -1.37
CA PHE A 97 -27.68 -13.05 -0.83
C PHE A 97 -26.73 -12.07 -1.55
N PRO A 98 -27.10 -10.78 -1.65
CA PRO A 98 -26.19 -9.71 -2.12
C PRO A 98 -25.11 -9.30 -1.11
N GLU A 99 -25.22 -9.70 0.16
CA GLU A 99 -24.37 -9.18 1.25
C GLU A 99 -22.89 -9.49 1.07
N SER A 100 -22.55 -10.71 0.63
CA SER A 100 -21.17 -11.14 0.37
C SER A 100 -20.53 -10.33 -0.77
N ILE A 101 -21.29 -10.07 -1.84
CA ILE A 101 -20.84 -9.29 -3.00
C ILE A 101 -20.65 -7.82 -2.63
N LEU A 102 -21.57 -7.25 -1.84
CA LEU A 102 -21.45 -5.87 -1.34
C LEU A 102 -20.21 -5.71 -0.45
N GLY A 103 -19.94 -6.67 0.42
CA GLY A 103 -18.72 -6.71 1.22
C GLY A 103 -17.45 -6.71 0.36
N ALA A 104 -17.39 -7.60 -0.64
CA ALA A 104 -16.27 -7.70 -1.57
C ALA A 104 -16.05 -6.40 -2.36
N LEU A 105 -17.13 -5.79 -2.87
CA LEU A 105 -17.06 -4.51 -3.60
C LEU A 105 -16.56 -3.36 -2.72
N LYS A 106 -16.99 -3.30 -1.46
CA LYS A 106 -16.49 -2.29 -0.51
C LYS A 106 -15.01 -2.46 -0.21
N SER A 107 -14.56 -3.68 0.04
CA SER A 107 -13.14 -3.98 0.25
C SER A 107 -12.30 -3.64 -0.99
N LEU A 108 -12.79 -3.98 -2.18
CA LEU A 108 -12.14 -3.63 -3.45
C LEU A 108 -12.07 -2.11 -3.67
N SER A 109 -13.14 -1.38 -3.39
CA SER A 109 -13.19 0.08 -3.49
C SER A 109 -12.16 0.72 -2.55
N LYS A 110 -12.09 0.26 -1.30
CA LYS A 110 -11.07 0.72 -0.33
C LYS A 110 -9.64 0.46 -0.82
N GLY A 111 -9.35 -0.77 -1.25
CA GLY A 111 -8.03 -1.14 -1.76
C GLY A 111 -7.62 -0.31 -2.98
N THR A 112 -8.56 -0.07 -3.91
CA THR A 112 -8.34 0.75 -5.10
C THR A 112 -7.98 2.19 -4.72
N LYS A 113 -8.69 2.79 -3.74
CA LYS A 113 -8.39 4.14 -3.26
C LYS A 113 -6.99 4.22 -2.64
N VAL A 114 -6.61 3.25 -1.80
CA VAL A 114 -5.28 3.19 -1.18
C VAL A 114 -4.18 3.14 -2.26
N ILE A 115 -4.29 2.19 -3.20
CA ILE A 115 -3.31 2.02 -4.28
C ILE A 115 -3.21 3.31 -5.13
N MET A 116 -4.33 3.97 -5.42
CA MET A 116 -4.31 5.22 -6.19
C MET A 116 -3.63 6.37 -5.43
N HIS A 117 -3.86 6.49 -4.13
CA HIS A 117 -3.15 7.48 -3.30
C HIS A 117 -1.65 7.20 -3.27
N GLU A 118 -1.25 5.95 -3.05
CA GLU A 118 0.16 5.55 -3.10
C GLU A 118 0.77 5.83 -4.48
N ASN A 119 0.07 5.50 -5.56
CA ASN A 119 0.55 5.77 -6.92
C ASN A 119 0.75 7.27 -7.17
N ALA A 120 -0.11 8.13 -6.61
CA ALA A 120 0.04 9.57 -6.70
C ALA A 120 1.32 10.06 -5.99
N LEU A 121 1.61 9.53 -4.80
CA LEU A 121 2.84 9.83 -4.05
C LEU A 121 4.08 9.33 -4.80
N LEU A 122 4.06 8.08 -5.25
CA LEU A 122 5.16 7.48 -6.02
C LEU A 122 5.43 8.26 -7.32
N ARG A 123 4.40 8.79 -7.97
CA ARG A 123 4.57 9.65 -9.15
C ARG A 123 5.19 10.99 -8.80
N ALA A 124 4.86 11.58 -7.65
CA ALA A 124 5.48 12.83 -7.19
C ALA A 124 6.97 12.60 -6.89
N GLU A 125 7.29 11.58 -6.09
CA GLU A 125 8.66 11.24 -5.74
C GLU A 125 9.50 10.90 -6.98
N ASN A 126 8.95 10.15 -7.94
CA ASN A 126 9.64 9.87 -9.20
C ASN A 126 9.97 11.15 -9.99
N ARG A 127 9.08 12.15 -10.00
CA ARG A 127 9.37 13.43 -10.66
C ARG A 127 10.49 14.18 -9.96
N ASP A 128 10.47 14.21 -8.63
CA ASP A 128 11.52 14.87 -7.83
C ASP A 128 12.88 14.20 -8.05
N LEU A 129 12.91 12.86 -8.01
CA LEU A 129 14.11 12.08 -8.30
C LEU A 129 14.63 12.34 -9.72
N GLN A 130 13.75 12.39 -10.71
CA GLN A 130 14.11 12.73 -12.09
C GLN A 130 14.72 14.13 -12.18
N GLN A 131 14.14 15.12 -11.52
CA GLN A 131 14.65 16.50 -11.51
C GLN A 131 16.02 16.61 -10.84
N VAL A 132 16.19 15.99 -9.67
CA VAL A 132 17.48 15.96 -8.95
C VAL A 132 18.55 15.25 -9.80
N ASN A 133 18.20 14.14 -10.45
CA ASN A 133 19.12 13.40 -11.29
C ASN A 133 19.52 14.21 -12.53
N GLU A 134 18.60 14.98 -13.11
CA GLU A 134 18.91 15.91 -14.20
C GLU A 134 19.91 16.99 -13.77
N ILE A 135 19.70 17.62 -12.61
CA ILE A 135 20.60 18.63 -12.04
C ILE A 135 21.99 18.04 -11.76
N LEU A 136 22.05 16.87 -11.12
CA LEU A 136 23.31 16.18 -10.84
C LEU A 136 24.03 15.79 -12.13
N SER A 137 23.29 15.31 -13.12
CA SER A 137 23.83 14.98 -14.45
C SER A 137 24.44 16.21 -15.12
N ARG A 138 23.74 17.36 -15.12
CA ARG A 138 24.26 18.64 -15.63
C ARG A 138 25.53 19.06 -14.89
N ARG A 139 25.55 18.97 -13.55
CA ARG A 139 26.73 19.31 -12.72
C ARG A 139 27.93 18.41 -13.02
N ARG A 140 27.72 17.10 -13.17
CA ARG A 140 28.78 16.13 -13.53
C ARG A 140 29.36 16.43 -14.91
N ARG A 141 28.52 16.73 -15.90
CA ARG A 141 28.95 17.13 -17.25
C ARG A 141 29.78 18.41 -17.21
N ALA A 142 29.30 19.46 -16.53
CA ALA A 142 30.03 20.73 -16.39
C ALA A 142 31.41 20.54 -15.72
N LYS A 143 31.49 19.74 -14.65
CA LYS A 143 32.77 19.40 -14.00
C LYS A 143 33.71 18.67 -14.98
N ARG A 144 33.21 17.69 -15.73
CA ARG A 144 33.99 16.93 -16.72
C ARG A 144 34.52 17.85 -17.83
N THR A 145 33.70 18.74 -18.36
CA THR A 145 34.11 19.72 -19.39
C THR A 145 35.17 20.68 -18.85
N ARG A 146 35.04 21.15 -17.59
CA ARG A 146 36.07 21.99 -16.96
C ARG A 146 37.40 21.25 -16.82
N LEU A 147 37.37 19.98 -16.41
CA LEU A 147 38.59 19.16 -16.31
C LEU A 147 39.24 18.93 -17.68
N GLN A 148 38.45 18.66 -18.73
CA GLN A 148 38.98 18.53 -20.09
C GLN A 148 39.60 19.84 -20.61
N LYS A 149 38.96 21.00 -20.37
CA LYS A 149 39.49 22.31 -20.78
C LYS A 149 40.73 22.75 -20.00
N ARG A 150 40.95 22.24 -18.78
CA ARG A 150 42.14 22.54 -17.97
C ARG A 150 43.41 21.88 -18.54
N GLY A 151 43.27 20.98 -19.51
CA GLY A 151 44.39 20.25 -20.09
C GLY A 151 45.01 19.24 -19.11
N VAL A 152 45.81 18.31 -19.64
CA VAL A 152 46.74 17.53 -18.83
C VAL A 152 47.93 18.44 -18.59
N THR A 153 48.01 19.07 -17.42
CA THR A 153 49.22 19.80 -17.01
C THR A 153 50.35 18.80 -16.89
N THR A 154 51.41 18.99 -17.67
CA THR A 154 52.62 18.17 -17.55
C THR A 154 53.28 18.45 -16.19
N VAL A 155 54.05 17.48 -15.67
CA VAL A 155 54.70 17.61 -14.35
C VAL A 155 55.61 18.85 -14.30
N ASP A 156 56.22 19.19 -15.42
CA ASP A 156 57.14 20.33 -15.53
C ASP A 156 56.40 21.68 -15.54
N GLU A 157 55.29 21.81 -16.26
CA GLU A 157 54.41 23.00 -16.19
C GLU A 157 53.85 23.19 -14.77
N GLY A 158 53.55 22.08 -14.08
CA GLY A 158 53.11 22.09 -12.68
C GLY A 158 54.20 22.60 -11.72
N ARG A 159 55.45 22.19 -11.92
CA ARG A 159 56.59 22.68 -11.13
C ARG A 159 56.86 24.16 -11.38
N GLN A 160 56.84 24.58 -12.63
CA GLN A 160 57.12 25.96 -13.01
C GLN A 160 56.09 26.94 -12.41
N ALA A 161 54.81 26.55 -12.37
CA ALA A 161 53.77 27.36 -11.72
C ALA A 161 53.93 27.48 -10.18
N ILE A 162 54.44 26.43 -9.52
CA ILE A 162 54.74 26.45 -8.08
C ILE A 162 55.93 27.36 -7.80
N ASP A 163 56.98 27.28 -8.63
CA ASP A 163 58.16 28.12 -8.49
C ASP A 163 57.82 29.61 -8.69
N GLN A 164 56.95 29.92 -9.66
CA GLN A 164 56.42 31.26 -9.88
C GLN A 164 55.63 31.79 -8.68
N MET A 165 54.74 30.97 -8.09
CA MET A 165 53.98 31.35 -6.89
C MET A 165 54.88 31.60 -5.66
N ASN A 166 55.94 30.82 -5.50
CA ASN A 166 56.90 31.01 -4.41
C ASN A 166 57.71 32.31 -4.60
N ALA A 167 58.09 32.64 -5.84
CA ALA A 167 58.75 33.89 -6.16
C ALA A 167 57.83 35.11 -5.90
N ASP A 168 56.57 35.06 -6.34
CA ASP A 168 55.61 36.15 -6.14
C ASP A 168 55.24 36.36 -4.66
N GLY A 169 55.09 35.26 -3.90
CA GLY A 169 54.89 35.33 -2.45
C GLY A 169 56.10 35.89 -1.69
N GLN A 170 57.31 35.71 -2.23
CA GLN A 170 58.53 36.31 -1.70
C GLN A 170 58.59 37.82 -1.99
N VAL A 171 58.11 38.27 -3.16
CA VAL A 171 58.01 39.69 -3.53
C VAL A 171 56.96 40.44 -2.68
N GLU A 172 55.83 39.83 -2.34
CA GLU A 172 54.87 40.43 -1.39
C GLU A 172 55.42 40.49 0.06
N GLY A 173 56.19 39.48 0.47
CA GLY A 173 56.88 39.48 1.78
C GLY A 173 57.99 40.53 1.88
N GLU A 174 58.67 40.83 0.78
CA GLU A 174 59.77 41.80 0.71
C GLU A 174 59.28 43.25 0.50
N SER A 175 58.21 43.48 -0.26
CA SER A 175 57.58 44.81 -0.40
C SER A 175 56.93 45.32 0.90
N SER A 176 56.57 44.42 1.81
CA SER A 176 56.06 44.76 3.15
C SER A 176 57.16 45.23 4.13
N ARG A 177 58.44 45.17 3.75
CA ARG A 177 59.58 45.55 4.61
C ARG A 177 60.09 46.98 4.41
N SER A 178 59.56 47.73 3.44
CA SER A 178 59.94 49.12 3.16
C SER A 178 58.77 50.10 3.30
N GLY A 179 58.10 50.09 4.45
CA GLY A 179 57.11 51.09 4.80
C GLY A 179 56.84 51.07 6.30
N GLY A 180 57.21 52.14 7.00
CA GLY A 180 57.11 52.23 8.46
C GLY A 180 55.69 52.19 9.02
N GLN A 181 55.64 51.75 10.27
CA GLN A 181 54.55 51.78 11.26
C GLN A 181 53.41 50.76 11.10
N GLY A 182 53.48 49.78 12.00
CA GLY A 182 52.55 48.67 12.09
C GLY A 182 51.19 49.02 12.69
N ARG A 183 50.23 48.19 12.29
CA ARG A 183 49.23 47.66 13.21
C ARG A 183 49.24 46.16 13.06
N SER A 184 49.66 45.49 14.12
CA SER A 184 49.53 44.06 14.30
C SER A 184 48.10 43.63 13.97
N ILE A 185 47.91 42.81 12.95
CA ILE A 185 46.72 41.97 12.87
C ILE A 185 46.85 41.02 14.06
N GLN A 186 46.16 41.34 15.15
CA GLN A 186 45.94 40.40 16.24
C GLN A 186 45.35 39.14 15.60
N THR A 187 46.14 38.07 15.55
CA THR A 187 45.66 36.73 15.30
C THR A 187 44.64 36.43 16.38
N LYS A 188 43.35 36.55 16.04
CA LYS A 188 42.24 36.15 16.92
C LYS A 188 42.56 34.76 17.46
N GLU A 189 42.70 34.68 18.78
CA GLU A 189 43.02 33.46 19.48
C GLU A 189 42.02 32.36 19.09
N ARG A 190 42.53 31.21 18.60
CA ARG A 190 41.67 30.15 18.05
C ARG A 190 40.83 29.55 19.17
N ARG A 191 39.51 29.59 19.00
CA ARG A 191 38.52 29.02 19.92
C ARG A 191 38.04 27.66 19.43
N CYS A 192 37.72 26.76 20.36
CA CYS A 192 37.11 25.47 20.06
C CYS A 192 35.72 25.69 19.44
N GLY A 193 35.46 25.09 18.27
CA GLY A 193 34.16 25.20 17.58
C GLY A 193 32.97 24.57 18.31
N GLY A 194 33.21 23.74 19.34
CA GLY A 194 32.16 23.10 20.12
C GLY A 194 31.79 23.85 21.41
N CYS A 195 32.76 24.50 22.08
CA CYS A 195 32.53 25.16 23.38
C CYS A 195 33.00 26.63 23.44
N SER A 196 33.53 27.17 22.34
CA SER A 196 34.01 28.56 22.20
C SER A 196 35.14 29.01 23.17
N LYS A 197 35.75 28.08 23.92
CA LYS A 197 36.92 28.33 24.78
C LYS A 197 38.24 28.19 24.00
N THR A 198 39.27 28.92 24.42
CA THR A 198 40.64 28.83 23.86
C THR A 198 41.43 27.70 24.53
N GLY A 199 42.57 27.30 23.94
CA GLY A 199 43.48 26.28 24.50
C GLY A 199 43.24 24.82 24.07
N HIS A 200 42.18 24.52 23.31
CA HIS A 200 41.93 23.18 22.75
C HIS A 200 41.10 23.25 21.46
N ASN A 201 40.99 22.13 20.73
CA ASN A 201 40.18 22.04 19.51
C ASN A 201 38.98 21.10 19.72
N VAL A 202 38.06 21.03 18.75
CA VAL A 202 36.83 20.21 18.85
C VAL A 202 37.11 18.74 19.16
N ARG A 203 38.24 18.18 18.70
CA ARG A 203 38.58 16.76 18.92
C ARG A 203 39.07 16.47 20.34
N THR A 204 39.51 17.48 21.08
CA THR A 204 39.99 17.37 22.46
C THR A 204 39.07 18.08 23.47
N CYS A 205 37.86 18.46 23.04
CA CYS A 205 36.86 19.12 23.87
C CYS A 205 36.16 18.11 24.78
N GLN A 206 36.30 18.29 26.10
CA GLN A 206 35.75 17.37 27.11
C GLN A 206 34.28 17.64 27.48
N ILE A 207 33.57 18.52 26.76
CA ILE A 207 32.15 18.77 27.02
C ILE A 207 31.32 17.70 26.30
N VAL A 208 30.81 16.74 27.05
CA VAL A 208 29.80 15.79 26.60
C VAL A 208 28.46 16.53 26.52
N VAL A 209 27.93 16.76 25.31
CA VAL A 209 26.54 17.18 25.13
C VAL A 209 25.67 15.94 25.38
N ALA A 210 25.05 15.86 26.55
CA ALA A 210 24.01 14.89 26.83
C ALA A 210 22.77 15.24 25.99
N ILE A 211 22.42 14.39 25.02
CA ILE A 211 21.12 14.45 24.35
C ILE A 211 20.22 13.45 25.08
N SER A 212 19.26 13.95 25.85
CA SER A 212 18.17 13.16 26.43
C SER A 212 17.35 12.50 25.31
N ARG A 213 17.11 11.20 25.44
CA ARG A 213 16.47 10.36 24.42
C ARG A 213 15.20 9.74 24.99
N GLU A 214 14.08 10.43 24.81
CA GLU A 214 12.71 10.07 25.17
C GLU A 214 11.84 10.82 24.11
N GLU A 215 10.94 10.27 23.30
CA GLU A 215 10.27 8.97 23.15
C GLU A 215 9.94 8.79 21.64
N TYR A 216 10.10 7.59 21.09
CA TYR A 216 9.49 7.18 19.81
C TYR A 216 9.17 5.69 19.93
N SER A 217 8.09 5.39 20.65
CA SER A 217 7.45 4.08 20.68
C SER A 217 6.00 4.29 20.30
N ASP A 218 5.62 3.91 19.07
CA ASP A 218 4.26 3.44 18.73
C ASP A 218 4.07 3.07 17.24
N PHE A 219 5.04 2.37 16.62
CA PHE A 219 4.81 1.82 15.27
C PHE A 219 5.36 0.41 15.06
N LEU A 220 5.27 -0.46 16.08
CA LEU A 220 5.49 -1.89 15.88
C LEU A 220 4.43 -2.70 16.61
N TYR A 221 3.28 -2.88 15.94
CA TYR A 221 2.38 -3.98 16.25
C TYR A 221 1.90 -4.65 14.95
N TYR A 222 2.22 -5.95 14.88
CA TYR A 222 1.73 -7.00 13.99
C TYR A 222 2.33 -7.11 12.57
N CYS A 223 3.48 -7.77 12.50
CA CYS A 223 3.69 -8.80 11.49
C CYS A 223 4.52 -9.95 12.10
N GLY A 224 3.84 -11.05 12.39
CA GLY A 224 4.34 -12.30 13.00
C GLY A 224 3.11 -13.04 13.52
N ASP A 225 2.78 -14.27 13.16
CA ASP A 225 3.52 -15.36 12.53
C ASP A 225 2.50 -16.27 11.85
N PHE A 226 2.81 -16.83 10.68
CA PHE A 226 2.41 -18.21 10.35
C PHE A 226 3.43 -18.78 9.36
N TYR A 227 4.42 -19.48 9.93
CA TYR A 227 5.16 -20.54 9.27
C TYR A 227 4.19 -21.68 8.92
N PHE A 228 4.29 -22.24 7.72
CA PHE A 228 4.58 -23.67 7.53
C PHE A 228 4.95 -23.94 6.06
N GLU A 229 6.16 -24.46 5.84
CA GLU A 229 6.52 -25.31 4.71
C GLU A 229 6.02 -26.73 5.00
N CYS A 230 5.20 -27.27 4.09
CA CYS A 230 5.08 -28.65 3.58
C CYS A 230 3.69 -28.81 2.96
#